data_AF-A0A9X3W3F0-F1
#
_entry.id   AF-A0A9X3W3F0-F1
#
_cell.length_a   1.000
_cell.length_b   1.000
_cell.length_c   1.000
_cell.angle_alpha   90.00
_cell.angle_beta   90.00
_cell.angle_gamma   90.00
#
_symmetry.space_group_name_H-M   'P 1'
#
loop_
_entity.id
_entity.type
_entity.pdbx_description
1 polymer ?
#
loop_
_entity_poly.entity_id
_entity_poly.type
_entity_poly.pdbx_seq_one_letter_code
_entity_poly.pdbx_strand_id
1 'polypeptide(L)'
;MNKRFDTKLDFNFALKNVTFRVIEIGERKPFSNSEKALADIKDYPYYARLDIVEDPSGINNGAELQIKLRNIDGLEKEQEFKIAPDERKIIGGYLVFWSKQGKLRGKDWIFTNVSAKGDRIDDWR
;
A
#
# COMPACT_ATOMS: atom_id res chain seq x y z
N MET A 1 26.34 11.64 -9.27
CA MET A 1 24.94 11.50 -8.85
C MET A 1 24.91 10.52 -7.67
N ASN A 2 24.63 10.98 -6.45
CA ASN A 2 24.60 10.08 -5.30
C ASN A 2 23.37 9.17 -5.44
N LYS A 3 23.60 7.86 -5.60
CA LYS A 3 22.53 6.86 -5.52
C LYS A 3 21.98 6.93 -4.09
N ARG A 4 20.76 7.45 -3.94
CA ARG A 4 20.05 7.39 -2.66
C ARG A 4 19.66 5.93 -2.41
N PHE A 5 19.85 5.47 -1.19
CA PHE A 5 19.32 4.19 -0.74
C PHE A 5 17.78 4.26 -0.80
N ASP A 6 17.17 3.33 -1.53
CA ASP A 6 15.72 3.26 -1.70
C ASP A 6 15.21 2.05 -0.91
N THR A 7 14.65 2.30 0.27
CA THR A 7 14.15 1.26 1.16
C THR A 7 12.82 0.73 0.63
N LYS A 8 12.89 -0.36 -0.12
CA LYS A 8 11.73 -1.15 -0.55
C LYS A 8 11.67 -2.43 0.28
N LEU A 9 10.51 -2.67 0.87
CA LEU A 9 10.21 -3.94 1.53
C LEU A 9 9.18 -4.70 0.70
N ASP A 10 9.38 -6.01 0.52
CA ASP A 10 8.39 -6.86 -0.12
C ASP A 10 7.09 -6.83 0.69
N PHE A 11 5.98 -6.50 0.02
CA PHE A 11 4.69 -6.32 0.68
C PHE A 11 4.17 -7.64 1.26
N ASN A 12 4.33 -8.73 0.51
CA ASN A 12 3.80 -10.05 0.90
C ASN A 12 4.57 -10.63 2.08
N PHE A 13 5.86 -10.31 2.20
CA PHE A 13 6.66 -10.60 3.38
C PHE A 13 6.23 -9.76 4.58
N ALA A 14 6.08 -8.45 4.40
CA ALA A 14 5.77 -7.51 5.48
C ALA A 14 4.40 -7.75 6.11
N LEU A 15 3.43 -8.18 5.30
CA LEU A 15 2.02 -8.33 5.71
C LEU A 15 1.58 -9.79 5.63
N LYS A 16 2.53 -10.72 5.76
CA LYS A 16 2.26 -12.16 5.75
C LYS A 16 1.24 -12.52 6.83
N ASN A 17 0.26 -13.33 6.42
CA ASN A 17 -0.86 -13.82 7.21
C ASN A 17 -1.83 -12.74 7.71
N VAL A 18 -1.72 -11.50 7.23
CA VAL A 18 -2.74 -10.47 7.51
C VAL A 18 -3.94 -10.71 6.60
N THR A 19 -5.13 -10.68 7.19
CA THR A 19 -6.41 -10.74 6.49
C THR A 19 -6.93 -9.33 6.27
N PHE A 20 -7.26 -9.02 5.01
CA PHE A 20 -7.79 -7.73 4.59
C PHE A 20 -9.23 -7.88 4.10
N ARG A 21 -10.00 -6.82 4.29
CA ARG A 21 -11.27 -6.59 3.59
C ARG A 21 -11.15 -5.36 2.70
N VAL A 22 -11.59 -5.48 1.45
CA VAL A 22 -11.64 -4.34 0.52
C VAL A 22 -12.80 -3.43 0.90
N ILE A 23 -12.52 -2.21 1.32
CA ILE A 23 -13.57 -1.23 1.69
C ILE A 23 -13.86 -0.23 0.58
N GLU A 24 -12.90 0.02 -0.30
CA GLU A 24 -13.05 0.96 -1.41
C GLU A 24 -12.12 0.61 -2.56
N ILE A 25 -12.58 0.82 -3.79
CA ILE A 25 -11.78 0.69 -5.01
C ILE A 25 -12.08 1.90 -5.89
N GLY A 26 -11.06 2.47 -6.53
CA GLY A 26 -11.30 3.59 -7.43
C GLY A 26 -10.09 4.01 -8.26
N GLU A 27 -10.33 5.01 -9.11
CA GLU A 27 -9.30 5.69 -9.88
C GLU A 27 -8.60 6.75 -9.04
N ARG A 28 -7.28 6.82 -9.14
CA ARG A 28 -6.47 7.81 -8.44
C ARG A 28 -6.45 9.14 -9.19
N LYS A 29 -6.54 10.22 -8.42
CA LYS A 29 -6.32 11.59 -8.91
C LYS A 29 -4.99 12.16 -8.42
N PRO A 30 -4.31 12.99 -9.23
CA PRO A 30 -3.05 13.62 -8.83
C PRO A 30 -3.27 14.53 -7.65
N PHE A 31 -2.45 14.34 -6.61
CA PHE A 31 -2.45 15.23 -5.44
C PHE A 31 -1.87 16.61 -5.79
N SER A 32 -1.08 16.70 -6.86
CA SER A 32 -0.48 17.94 -7.38
C SER A 32 -0.15 17.79 -8.86
N ASN A 33 0.05 18.91 -9.55
CA ASN A 33 0.48 18.96 -10.96
C ASN A 33 2.00 18.76 -11.14
N SER A 34 2.69 18.24 -10.12
CA SER A 34 4.13 17.96 -10.26
C SER A 34 4.35 16.77 -11.19
N GLU A 35 5.42 16.81 -11.99
CA GLU A 35 5.79 15.74 -12.91
C GLU A 35 5.86 14.37 -12.21
N LYS A 36 6.43 14.35 -10.99
CA LYS A 36 6.51 13.14 -10.16
C LYS A 36 5.12 12.59 -9.78
N ALA A 37 4.17 13.46 -9.44
CA ALA A 37 2.81 13.03 -9.05
C ALA A 37 2.03 12.50 -10.26
N LEU A 38 2.19 13.13 -11.42
CA LEU A 38 1.58 12.70 -12.68
C LEU A 38 2.15 11.35 -13.15
N ALA A 39 3.47 11.19 -13.09
CA ALA A 39 4.12 9.91 -13.39
C ALA A 39 3.66 8.79 -12.45
N ASP A 40 3.56 9.05 -11.14
CA ASP A 40 3.10 8.06 -10.14
C ASP A 40 1.68 7.55 -10.39
N ILE A 41 0.81 8.37 -10.99
CA ILE A 41 -0.57 7.98 -11.34
C ILE A 41 -0.64 7.32 -12.69
N LYS A 42 0.15 7.77 -13.66
CA LYS A 42 0.27 7.06 -14.92
C LYS A 42 0.74 5.63 -14.71
N ASP A 43 1.68 5.44 -13.78
CA ASP A 43 2.19 4.11 -13.45
C ASP A 43 1.20 3.28 -12.63
N TYR A 44 0.52 3.89 -11.65
CA TYR A 44 -0.44 3.22 -10.76
C TYR A 44 -1.77 3.99 -10.75
N PRO A 45 -2.62 3.82 -11.78
CA PRO A 45 -3.84 4.63 -11.93
C PRO A 45 -4.95 4.30 -10.94
N TYR A 46 -4.89 3.18 -10.23
CA TYR A 46 -5.97 2.74 -9.34
C TYR A 46 -5.53 2.67 -7.89
N TYR A 47 -6.51 2.63 -6.99
CA TYR A 47 -6.28 2.30 -5.58
C TYR A 47 -7.30 1.28 -5.08
N ALA A 48 -6.87 0.53 -4.07
CA ALA A 48 -7.77 -0.19 -3.17
C ALA A 48 -7.50 0.29 -1.74
N ARG A 49 -8.56 0.59 -1.01
CA ARG A 49 -8.51 0.85 0.43
C ARG A 49 -8.94 -0.43 1.13
N LEU A 50 -8.11 -0.86 2.07
CA LEU A 50 -8.22 -2.14 2.77
C LEU A 50 -8.36 -1.87 4.26
N ASP A 51 -9.25 -2.61 4.90
CA ASP A 51 -9.38 -2.73 6.35
C ASP A 51 -8.67 -4.00 6.82
N ILE A 52 -7.92 -3.93 7.92
CA ILE A 52 -7.24 -5.09 8.51
C ILE A 52 -8.24 -5.80 9.43
N VAL A 53 -8.77 -6.92 8.95
CA VAL A 53 -9.73 -7.75 9.70
C VAL A 53 -9.01 -8.55 10.78
N GLU A 54 -7.85 -9.11 10.42
CA GLU A 54 -7.04 -9.92 11.32
C GLU A 54 -5.55 -9.71 11.04
N ASP A 55 -4.83 -9.20 12.03
CA ASP A 55 -3.38 -9.12 12.11
C ASP A 55 -2.88 -10.14 13.15
N PRO A 56 -1.96 -11.05 12.79
CA PRO A 56 -1.37 -12.01 13.72
C PRO A 56 -0.73 -11.39 14.97
N SER A 57 -0.30 -10.14 14.91
CA SER A 57 0.23 -9.43 16.07
C SER A 57 -0.85 -8.89 17.02
N GLY A 58 -2.09 -8.77 16.52
CA GLY A 58 -3.23 -8.15 17.21
C GLY A 58 -3.15 -6.63 17.32
N ILE A 59 -2.09 -5.99 16.81
CA ILE A 59 -1.84 -4.55 17.00
C ILE A 59 -2.64 -3.72 16.01
N ASN A 60 -2.79 -4.20 14.76
CA ASN A 60 -3.33 -3.38 13.66
C ASN A 60 -4.76 -3.74 13.26
N ASN A 61 -5.50 -4.51 14.07
CA ASN A 61 -6.91 -4.84 13.78
C ASN A 61 -7.75 -3.56 13.67
N GLY A 62 -8.55 -3.46 12.61
CA GLY A 62 -9.36 -2.27 12.29
C GLY A 62 -8.56 -1.08 11.74
N ALA A 63 -7.25 -1.24 11.53
CA ALA A 63 -6.46 -0.22 10.84
C ALA A 63 -6.68 -0.31 9.33
N GLU A 64 -6.58 0.83 8.67
CA GLU A 64 -6.75 0.91 7.23
C GLU A 64 -5.44 1.16 6.50
N LEU A 65 -5.34 0.57 5.31
CA LEU A 65 -4.24 0.75 4.38
C LEU A 65 -4.77 1.03 2.98
N GLN A 66 -4.26 2.06 2.33
CA GLN A 66 -4.52 2.29 0.91
C GLN A 66 -3.34 1.81 0.06
N ILE A 67 -3.59 0.90 -0.86
CA ILE A 67 -2.62 0.41 -1.85
C ILE A 67 -2.86 1.06 -3.21
N LYS A 68 -1.77 1.46 -3.87
CA LYS A 68 -1.78 1.94 -5.26
C LYS A 68 -1.56 0.76 -6.20
N LEU A 69 -2.41 0.61 -7.20
CA LEU A 69 -2.42 -0.55 -8.10
C LEU A 69 -2.34 -0.13 -9.57
N ARG A 70 -1.73 -0.99 -10.39
CA ARG A 70 -1.76 -0.82 -11.86
C ARG A 70 -3.06 -1.30 -12.47
N ASN A 71 -3.67 -2.31 -11.86
CA ASN A 71 -4.89 -2.96 -12.30
C ASN A 71 -5.69 -3.42 -11.07
N ILE A 72 -7.03 -3.36 -11.17
CA ILE A 72 -7.99 -3.71 -10.12
C ILE A 72 -9.03 -4.76 -10.57
N ASP A 73 -8.79 -5.40 -11.71
CA ASP A 73 -9.66 -6.43 -12.27
C ASP A 73 -9.75 -7.62 -11.29
N GLY A 74 -10.98 -8.09 -11.06
CA GLY A 74 -11.24 -9.21 -10.13
C GLY A 74 -11.15 -8.84 -8.64
N LEU A 75 -11.00 -7.56 -8.33
CA LEU A 75 -11.13 -7.03 -6.97
C LEU A 75 -12.54 -6.46 -6.76
N GLU A 76 -13.19 -6.87 -5.68
CA GLU A 76 -14.56 -6.44 -5.36
C GLU A 76 -14.62 -5.79 -3.98
N LYS A 77 -15.55 -4.84 -3.80
CA LYS A 77 -15.80 -4.26 -2.49
C LYS A 77 -16.39 -5.32 -1.54
N GLU A 78 -16.05 -5.25 -0.26
CA GLU A 78 -16.32 -6.23 0.79
C GLU A 78 -15.63 -7.58 0.61
N GLN A 79 -14.79 -7.73 -0.44
CA GLN A 79 -14.01 -8.94 -0.61
C GLN A 79 -12.98 -9.08 0.51
N GLU A 80 -12.96 -10.25 1.14
CA GLU A 80 -11.94 -10.62 2.13
C GLU A 80 -10.89 -11.54 1.52
N PHE A 81 -9.62 -11.33 1.88
CA PHE A 81 -8.52 -12.18 1.48
C PHE A 81 -7.36 -12.11 2.46
N LYS A 82 -6.59 -13.18 2.58
CA LYS A 82 -5.36 -13.21 3.36
C LYS A 82 -4.14 -13.22 2.47
N ILE A 83 -3.09 -12.54 2.94
CA ILE A 83 -1.77 -12.63 2.32
C ILE A 83 -1.07 -13.90 2.80
N ALA A 84 -1.25 -15.01 2.09
CA ALA A 84 -0.66 -16.30 2.44
C ALA A 84 -0.42 -17.16 1.19
N PRO A 85 0.55 -18.10 1.24
CA PRO A 85 0.64 -19.14 0.21
C PRO A 85 -0.71 -19.81 0.00
N ASP A 86 -1.04 -20.12 -1.26
CA ASP A 86 -2.31 -20.72 -1.70
C ASP A 86 -3.57 -19.85 -1.52
N GLU A 87 -3.43 -18.62 -1.02
CA GLU A 87 -4.50 -17.61 -0.99
C GLU A 87 -4.17 -16.49 -1.99
N ARG A 88 -4.08 -15.24 -1.53
CA ARG A 88 -3.79 -14.08 -2.39
C ARG A 88 -2.44 -13.44 -2.09
N LYS A 89 -1.87 -12.80 -3.10
CA LYS A 89 -0.69 -11.94 -2.99
C LYS A 89 -0.92 -10.62 -3.70
N ILE A 90 -0.12 -9.64 -3.33
CA ILE A 90 0.06 -8.42 -4.11
C ILE A 90 1.17 -8.69 -5.12
N ILE A 91 0.82 -8.84 -6.39
CA ILE A 91 1.78 -9.06 -7.49
C ILE A 91 2.68 -7.83 -7.61
N GLY A 92 4.00 -8.05 -7.61
CA GLY A 92 4.96 -6.96 -7.63
C GLY A 92 4.82 -6.00 -6.45
N GLY A 93 4.25 -6.45 -5.33
CA GLY A 93 3.91 -5.64 -4.19
C GLY A 93 5.13 -5.18 -3.39
N TYR A 94 5.22 -3.88 -3.12
CA TYR A 94 6.26 -3.33 -2.24
C TYR A 94 5.76 -2.16 -1.40
N LEU A 95 6.40 -2.00 -0.24
CA LEU A 95 6.26 -0.85 0.64
C LEU A 95 7.47 0.06 0.45
N VAL A 96 7.22 1.34 0.19
CA VAL A 96 8.25 2.40 0.18
C VAL A 96 8.06 3.29 1.39
N PHE A 97 9.12 3.53 2.13
CA PHE A 97 9.12 4.45 3.26
C PHE A 97 9.68 5.79 2.83
N TRP A 98 9.01 6.87 3.21
CA TRP A 98 9.51 8.21 3.01
C TRP A 98 9.28 9.04 4.26
N SER A 99 10.27 9.87 4.56
CA SER A 99 10.25 10.70 5.75
C SER A 99 10.05 12.15 5.36
N LYS A 100 9.22 12.85 6.14
CA LYS A 100 9.05 14.29 6.06
C LYS A 100 9.35 14.89 7.42
N GLN A 101 10.25 15.87 7.44
CA GLN A 101 10.45 16.67 8.63
C GLN A 101 9.25 17.61 8.83
N GLY A 102 8.79 17.69 10.07
CA GLY A 102 7.73 18.59 10.48
C GLY A 102 7.88 18.98 11.95
N LYS A 103 6.84 19.59 12.50
CA LYS A 103 6.76 19.90 13.93
C LYS A 103 5.72 19.01 14.60
N LEU A 104 6.07 18.37 15.71
CA LEU A 104 5.15 17.68 16.61
C LEU A 104 5.23 18.34 17.98
N ARG A 105 4.14 18.96 18.44
CA ARG A 105 4.08 19.70 19.71
C ARG A 105 5.21 20.75 19.85
N GLY A 106 5.46 21.49 18.77
CA GLY A 106 6.49 22.55 18.72
C GLY A 106 7.93 22.07 18.55
N LYS A 107 8.21 20.77 18.62
CA LYS A 107 9.56 20.19 18.44
C LYS A 107 9.73 19.65 17.02
N ASP A 108 10.96 19.70 16.51
CA ASP A 108 11.29 19.03 15.25
C ASP A 108 11.06 17.53 15.37
N TRP A 109 10.39 16.98 14.37
CA TRP A 109 10.05 15.58 14.31
C TRP A 109 10.17 15.06 12.87
N ILE A 110 10.51 13.78 12.75
CA ILE A 110 10.55 13.10 11.46
C ILE A 110 9.35 12.17 11.39
N PHE A 111 8.41 12.48 10.50
CA PHE A 111 7.27 11.63 10.21
C PHE A 111 7.65 10.64 9.12
N THR A 112 7.68 9.36 9.45
CA THR A 112 7.86 8.28 8.47
C THR A 112 6.50 7.82 7.99
N ASN A 113 6.31 7.88 6.68
CA ASN A 113 5.09 7.46 6.00
C ASN A 113 5.40 6.23 5.16
N VAL A 114 4.39 5.37 4.98
CA VAL A 114 4.47 4.22 4.10
C VAL A 114 3.65 4.48 2.84
N SER A 115 4.19 4.08 1.70
CA SER A 115 3.47 4.02 0.42
C SER A 115 3.42 2.57 -0.04
N ALA A 116 2.22 2.00 -0.03
CA ALA A 116 1.93 0.69 -0.57
C ALA A 116 1.70 0.75 -2.08
N LYS A 117 2.37 -0.12 -2.84
CA LYS A 117 2.25 -0.23 -4.29
C LYS A 117 2.26 -1.68 -4.74
N GLY A 118 1.56 -1.98 -5.82
CA GLY A 118 1.58 -3.28 -6.48
C GLY A 118 1.02 -3.21 -7.89
N ASP A 119 1.15 -4.30 -8.64
CA ASP A 119 0.57 -4.39 -9.97
C ASP A 119 -0.92 -4.72 -9.88
N ARG A 120 -1.28 -5.78 -9.16
CA ARG A 120 -2.65 -6.22 -8.88
C ARG A 120 -2.70 -7.12 -7.64
N ILE A 121 -3.90 -7.41 -7.16
CA ILE A 121 -4.16 -8.43 -6.12
C ILE A 121 -4.65 -9.68 -6.84
N ASP A 122 -3.99 -10.81 -6.63
CA ASP A 122 -4.25 -12.04 -7.40
C ASP A 122 -3.93 -13.29 -6.56
N ASP A 123 -4.34 -14.46 -7.04
CA ASP A 123 -4.06 -15.73 -6.39
C ASP A 123 -2.54 -15.99 -6.33
N TRP A 124 -2.11 -16.73 -5.30
CA TRP A 124 -0.73 -17.20 -5.13
C TRP A 124 -0.42 -18.39 -6.05
N ARG A 125 -0.71 -18.28 -7.35
CA ARG A 125 -0.28 -19.25 -8.36
C ARG A 125 1.09 -18.89 -8.94
#